data_AF-A0A194X008-F1
#
_entry.id   AF-A0A194X008-F1
#
_cell.length_a   1.000
_cell.length_b   1.000
_cell.length_c   1.000
_cell.angle_alpha   90.00
_cell.angle_beta   90.00
_cell.angle_gamma   90.00
#
_symmetry.space_group_name_H-M   'P 1'
#
loop_
_entity.id
_entity.type
_entity.pdbx_description
1 polymer ?
#
loop_
_entity_poly.entity_id
_entity_poly.type
_entity_poly.pdbx_seq_one_letter_code
_entity_poly.pdbx_strand_id
1 'polypeptide(L)'
;MASANPPPDDPPLGNYGYDEKAVARGLSKRRQSEWLERSKKWPDLPARRWAARKVIGKGAYGICGQWDYTGNDKSMPRQIVVKQSIGSTAKILRGESKMMHLTTSTGADYVVKLYKGCHRGAGTGTSDIDPLPYNSLGMYIPHQEVVRMYMEYAPGGDLDAFFKRLIATPGARVIPEEHLWRLLHCLAKASMALGRFSLLLQTFQGHGKSWKCNFFA
;
A
#
# COMPACT_ATOMS: atom_id res chain seq x y z
N MET A 1 -37.49 0.04 28.99
CA MET A 1 -36.44 0.84 28.32
C MET A 1 -35.10 0.39 28.88
N ALA A 2 -34.42 -0.52 28.18
CA ALA A 2 -33.13 -1.04 28.63
C ALA A 2 -32.01 -0.23 27.95
N SER A 3 -31.25 0.51 28.76
CA SER A 3 -30.04 1.22 28.36
C SER A 3 -28.97 0.19 28.00
N ALA A 4 -28.61 0.09 26.73
CA ALA A 4 -27.48 -0.71 26.28
C ALA A 4 -26.18 -0.01 26.73
N ASN A 5 -25.40 -0.68 27.57
CA ASN A 5 -24.07 -0.21 27.93
C ASN A 5 -23.17 -0.17 26.67
N PRO A 6 -22.32 0.85 26.50
CA PRO A 6 -21.34 0.87 25.43
C PRO A 6 -20.34 -0.30 25.58
N PRO A 7 -19.81 -0.83 24.48
CA PRO A 7 -18.84 -1.93 24.52
C PRO A 7 -17.57 -1.50 25.27
N PRO A 8 -16.89 -2.44 25.96
CA PRO A 8 -15.68 -2.17 26.72
C PRO A 8 -14.59 -1.61 25.81
N ASP A 9 -13.91 -0.58 26.30
CA ASP A 9 -12.82 0.12 25.60
C ASP A 9 -11.78 -0.86 25.03
N ASP A 10 -11.49 -0.74 23.73
CA ASP A 10 -10.40 -1.47 23.08
C ASP A 10 -9.09 -1.20 23.85
N PRO A 11 -8.26 -2.22 24.12
CA PRO A 11 -6.98 -2.00 24.79
C PRO A 11 -6.11 -1.04 23.95
N PRO A 12 -5.33 -0.15 24.60
CA PRO A 12 -4.55 0.86 23.90
C PRO A 12 -3.64 0.19 22.88
N LEU A 13 -3.67 0.71 21.64
CA LEU A 13 -2.89 0.21 20.52
C LEU A 13 -1.38 0.40 20.78
N GLY A 14 -0.81 -0.47 21.59
CA GLY A 14 0.58 -0.42 22.03
C GLY A 14 1.51 -0.91 20.93
N ASN A 15 2.28 0.01 20.36
CA ASN A 15 3.53 -0.20 19.59
C ASN A 15 3.77 -1.62 19.07
N TYR A 16 2.89 -2.11 18.19
CA TYR A 16 2.91 -3.51 17.74
C TYR A 16 4.01 -3.71 16.71
N GLY A 17 5.06 -4.42 17.14
CA GLY A 17 6.30 -4.66 16.42
C GLY A 17 6.08 -5.20 15.01
N TYR A 18 6.34 -4.32 14.05
CA TYR A 18 6.57 -4.64 12.66
C TYR A 18 7.87 -5.45 12.52
N ASP A 19 7.84 -6.62 11.86
CA ASP A 19 9.04 -7.44 11.66
C ASP A 19 9.96 -6.80 10.61
N GLU A 20 10.89 -5.96 11.08
CA GLU A 20 11.92 -5.32 10.25
C GLU A 20 12.76 -6.31 9.45
N LYS A 21 12.87 -7.58 9.87
CA LYS A 21 13.73 -8.58 9.22
C LYS A 21 13.14 -9.08 7.90
N ALA A 22 11.81 -9.05 7.73
CA ALA A 22 11.17 -9.42 6.47
C ALA A 22 11.41 -8.40 5.34
N VAL A 23 11.57 -7.11 5.68
CA VAL A 23 11.86 -6.01 4.74
C VAL A 23 13.28 -6.09 4.16
N ALA A 24 14.19 -6.73 4.88
CA ALA A 24 15.61 -6.80 4.52
C ALA A 24 15.90 -7.58 3.22
N ARG A 25 14.93 -8.30 2.65
CA ARG A 25 15.13 -9.20 1.50
C ARG A 25 15.30 -8.52 0.12
N GLY A 26 15.69 -7.25 0.04
CA GLY A 26 16.08 -6.73 -1.27
C GLY A 26 16.66 -5.32 -1.39
N LEU A 27 16.81 -4.57 -0.29
CA LEU A 27 17.49 -3.28 -0.30
C LEU A 27 18.25 -3.08 1.04
N SER A 28 19.50 -2.63 1.01
CA SER A 28 20.28 -2.43 2.23
C SER A 28 19.69 -1.31 3.11
N LYS A 29 19.88 -1.38 4.44
CA LYS A 29 19.42 -0.34 5.38
C LYS A 29 19.88 1.07 4.98
N ARG A 30 21.11 1.20 4.46
CA ARG A 30 21.64 2.45 3.91
C ARG A 30 20.78 2.98 2.76
N ARG A 31 20.52 2.15 1.75
CA ARG A 31 19.71 2.54 0.58
C ARG A 31 18.25 2.84 0.94
N GLN A 32 17.68 2.12 1.90
CA GLN A 32 16.34 2.42 2.43
C GLN A 32 16.31 3.82 3.06
N SER A 33 17.31 4.13 3.90
CA SER A 33 17.43 5.44 4.56
C SER A 33 17.65 6.56 3.55
N GLU A 34 18.51 6.35 2.55
CA GLU A 34 18.73 7.31 1.46
C GLU A 34 17.48 7.57 0.64
N TRP A 35 16.68 6.53 0.33
CA TRP A 35 15.43 6.68 -0.41
C TRP A 35 14.39 7.48 0.37
N LEU A 36 14.25 7.20 1.67
CA LEU A 36 13.38 7.98 2.57
C LEU A 36 13.86 9.43 2.69
N GLU A 37 15.17 9.65 2.83
CA GLU A 37 15.74 10.99 2.92
C GLU A 37 15.53 11.81 1.64
N ARG A 38 15.79 11.20 0.47
CA ARG A 38 15.59 11.86 -0.83
C ARG A 38 14.11 12.10 -1.14
N SER A 39 13.18 11.37 -0.51
CA SER A 39 11.74 11.61 -0.64
C SER A 39 11.30 13.01 -0.19
N LYS A 40 12.09 13.70 0.64
CA LYS A 40 11.84 15.09 1.05
C LYS A 40 11.75 16.06 -0.13
N LYS A 41 12.35 15.72 -1.27
CA LYS A 41 12.34 16.51 -2.50
C LYS A 41 11.19 16.16 -3.45
N TRP A 42 10.32 15.21 -3.08
CA TRP A 42 9.18 14.86 -3.92
C TRP A 42 8.12 15.96 -3.86
N PRO A 43 7.66 16.48 -5.01
CA PRO A 43 6.73 17.61 -5.03
C PRO A 43 5.38 17.27 -4.40
N ASP A 44 4.96 16.02 -4.56
CA ASP A 44 3.66 15.51 -4.11
C ASP A 44 3.64 15.09 -2.64
N LEU A 45 4.80 15.03 -2.00
CA LEU A 45 4.95 14.60 -0.62
C LEU A 45 5.88 15.57 0.13
N PRO A 46 5.47 16.85 0.26
CA PRO A 46 6.34 17.90 0.76
C PRO A 46 6.73 17.65 2.22
N ALA A 47 8.04 17.68 2.51
CA ALA A 47 8.62 17.38 3.83
C ALA A 47 8.04 18.21 4.98
N ARG A 48 7.50 19.40 4.71
CA ARG A 48 6.82 20.24 5.71
C ARG A 48 5.53 19.62 6.27
N ARG A 49 4.90 18.70 5.54
CA ARG A 49 3.62 18.06 5.91
C ARG A 49 3.72 16.56 6.13
N TRP A 50 4.79 15.95 5.65
CA TRP A 50 4.96 14.50 5.67
C TRP A 50 6.35 14.12 6.15
N ALA A 51 6.41 13.29 7.18
CA ALA A 51 7.63 12.73 7.71
C ALA A 51 7.79 11.28 7.23
N ALA A 52 8.87 11.01 6.49
CA ALA A 52 9.24 9.66 6.10
C ALA A 52 9.57 8.83 7.35
N ARG A 53 8.96 7.65 7.49
CA ARG A 53 9.14 6.80 8.68
C ARG A 53 10.05 5.61 8.42
N LYS A 54 9.65 4.75 7.51
CA LYS A 54 10.38 3.51 7.21
C LYS A 54 9.98 2.93 5.86
N VAL A 55 10.86 2.12 5.29
CA VAL A 55 10.51 1.22 4.20
C VAL A 55 9.76 0.04 4.82
N ILE A 56 8.58 -0.27 4.27
CA ILE A 56 7.71 -1.35 4.76
C ILE A 56 7.65 -2.55 3.81
N GLY A 57 8.41 -2.52 2.72
CA GLY A 57 8.51 -3.67 1.83
C GLY A 57 9.21 -3.35 0.53
N LYS A 58 9.84 -4.36 -0.05
CA LYS A 58 10.34 -4.33 -1.42
C LYS A 58 9.96 -5.63 -2.10
N GLY A 59 9.14 -5.54 -3.13
CA GLY A 59 8.73 -6.67 -3.97
C GLY A 59 9.54 -6.73 -5.26
N ALA A 60 9.17 -7.67 -6.14
CA ALA A 60 9.75 -7.80 -7.47
C ALA A 60 9.57 -6.52 -8.32
N TYR A 61 8.45 -5.82 -8.12
CA TYR A 61 8.05 -4.70 -8.97
C TYR A 61 8.19 -3.33 -8.31
N GLY A 62 8.73 -3.23 -7.09
CA GLY A 62 8.79 -1.92 -6.44
C GLY A 62 9.12 -1.93 -4.95
N ILE A 63 9.04 -0.74 -4.37
CA ILE A 63 9.28 -0.44 -2.95
C ILE A 63 8.07 0.27 -2.36
N CYS A 64 7.79 -0.02 -1.10
CA CYS A 64 6.77 0.63 -0.31
C CYS A 64 7.40 1.30 0.91
N GLY A 65 7.07 2.56 1.16
CA GLY A 65 7.43 3.27 2.39
C GLY A 65 6.20 3.77 3.14
N GLN A 66 6.39 4.09 4.41
CA GLN A 66 5.41 4.70 5.27
C GLN A 66 5.78 6.16 5.56
N TRP A 67 4.78 7.04 5.53
CA TRP A 67 4.90 8.44 5.94
C TRP A 67 3.82 8.81 6.93
N ASP A 68 4.18 9.69 7.87
CA ASP A 68 3.25 10.27 8.82
C ASP A 68 2.94 11.72 8.45
N TYR A 69 1.67 12.09 8.60
CA TYR A 69 1.21 13.45 8.40
C TYR A 69 1.55 14.30 9.63
N THR A 70 2.31 15.39 9.44
CA THR A 70 2.75 16.31 10.49
C THR A 70 1.97 17.62 10.50
N GLY A 71 0.96 17.77 9.64
CA GLY A 71 0.12 18.98 9.61
C GLY A 71 -1.05 18.93 10.59
N ASN A 72 -1.78 20.05 10.66
CA ASN A 72 -2.91 20.23 11.57
C ASN A 72 -4.28 19.94 10.92
N ASP A 73 -4.32 19.61 9.63
CA ASP A 73 -5.57 19.30 8.93
C ASP A 73 -6.13 17.94 9.38
N LYS A 74 -7.33 17.94 9.96
CA LYS A 74 -8.01 16.73 10.45
C LYS A 74 -8.59 15.86 9.33
N SER A 75 -8.78 16.41 8.12
CA SER A 75 -9.25 15.63 6.97
C SER A 75 -8.15 14.80 6.32
N MET A 76 -6.88 15.09 6.65
CA MET A 76 -5.75 14.36 6.10
C MET A 76 -5.53 13.03 6.85
N PRO A 77 -5.24 11.93 6.13
CA PRO A 77 -4.91 10.68 6.77
C PRO A 77 -3.63 10.83 7.59
N ARG A 78 -3.63 10.31 8.82
CA ARG A 78 -2.48 10.39 9.74
C ARG A 78 -1.26 9.67 9.22
N GLN A 79 -1.46 8.58 8.49
CA GLN A 79 -0.40 7.76 7.93
C GLN A 79 -0.78 7.32 6.53
N ILE A 80 0.22 7.27 5.65
CA ILE A 80 0.07 6.80 4.29
C ILE A 80 1.20 5.86 3.92
N VAL A 81 0.95 5.06 2.89
CA VAL A 81 1.95 4.27 2.19
C VAL A 81 2.15 4.85 0.80
N VAL A 82 3.40 4.99 0.39
CA VAL A 82 3.75 5.27 -1.00
C VAL A 82 4.37 4.02 -1.60
N LYS A 83 3.74 3.50 -2.66
CA LYS A 83 4.27 2.42 -3.48
C LYS A 83 4.90 3.01 -4.73
N GLN A 84 6.17 2.71 -4.96
CA GLN A 84 6.96 3.16 -6.10
C GLN A 84 7.40 1.98 -6.95
N SER A 85 7.35 2.17 -8.26
CA SER A 85 7.83 1.23 -9.27
C SER A 85 8.60 1.96 -10.35
N ILE A 86 9.43 1.26 -11.12
CA ILE A 86 10.12 1.84 -12.28
C ILE A 86 9.19 2.02 -13.47
N GLY A 87 9.57 2.90 -14.38
CA GLY A 87 8.78 3.24 -15.57
C GLY A 87 8.49 2.04 -16.47
N SER A 88 9.40 1.06 -16.53
CA SER A 88 9.20 -0.16 -17.32
C SER A 88 8.07 -1.05 -16.79
N THR A 89 7.83 -1.05 -15.48
CA THR A 89 6.75 -1.80 -14.80
C THR A 89 5.52 -0.94 -14.52
N ALA A 90 5.47 0.28 -15.04
CA ALA A 90 4.38 1.23 -14.80
C ALA A 90 2.99 0.71 -15.19
N LYS A 91 2.90 -0.17 -16.19
CA LYS A 91 1.62 -0.79 -16.61
C LYS A 91 0.95 -1.56 -15.47
N ILE A 92 1.74 -2.28 -14.67
CA ILE A 92 1.25 -3.07 -13.53
C ILE A 92 0.68 -2.14 -12.46
N LEU A 93 1.46 -1.14 -12.03
CA LEU A 93 1.04 -0.20 -10.99
C LEU A 93 -0.16 0.66 -11.44
N ARG A 94 -0.26 0.98 -12.74
CA ARG A 94 -1.45 1.66 -13.28
C ARG A 94 -2.70 0.78 -13.23
N GLY A 95 -2.58 -0.51 -13.56
CA GLY A 95 -3.68 -1.46 -13.43
C GLY A 95 -4.17 -1.56 -11.98
N GLU A 96 -3.23 -1.73 -11.05
CA GLU A 96 -3.50 -1.76 -9.61
C GLU A 96 -4.19 -0.46 -9.14
N SER A 97 -3.65 0.70 -9.51
CA SER A 97 -4.24 1.98 -9.15
C SER A 97 -5.65 2.18 -9.72
N LYS A 98 -5.94 1.69 -10.93
CA LYS A 98 -7.30 1.75 -11.49
C LYS A 98 -8.28 0.91 -10.69
N MET A 99 -7.89 -0.32 -10.36
CA MET A 99 -8.72 -1.22 -9.54
C MET A 99 -8.99 -0.61 -8.17
N MET A 100 -7.97 -0.07 -7.51
CA MET A 100 -8.12 0.55 -6.20
C MET A 100 -8.95 1.83 -6.22
N HIS A 101 -8.89 2.61 -7.31
CA HIS A 101 -9.74 3.79 -7.46
C HIS A 101 -11.22 3.41 -7.49
N LEU A 102 -11.56 2.37 -8.27
CA LEU A 102 -12.92 1.83 -8.33
C LEU A 102 -13.40 1.36 -6.96
N THR A 103 -12.60 0.58 -6.23
CA THR A 103 -13.00 0.10 -4.90
C THR A 103 -13.11 1.23 -3.88
N THR A 104 -12.19 2.20 -3.89
CA THR A 104 -12.22 3.35 -2.97
C THR A 104 -13.48 4.18 -3.16
N SER A 105 -13.96 4.33 -4.40
CA SER A 105 -15.18 5.09 -4.71
C SER A 105 -16.46 4.49 -4.11
N THR A 106 -16.44 3.22 -3.69
CA THR A 106 -17.58 2.59 -3.02
C THR A 106 -17.70 2.93 -1.54
N GLY A 107 -16.65 3.51 -0.93
CA GLY A 107 -16.58 3.70 0.51
C GLY A 107 -16.43 2.39 1.31
N ALA A 108 -16.05 1.27 0.67
CA ALA A 108 -15.80 0.02 1.35
C ALA A 108 -14.63 0.13 2.36
N ASP A 109 -14.89 -0.17 3.63
CA ASP A 109 -13.87 -0.15 4.69
C ASP A 109 -12.99 -1.41 4.75
N TYR A 110 -13.35 -2.44 3.99
CA TYR A 110 -12.64 -3.73 3.93
C TYR A 110 -11.66 -3.82 2.75
N VAL A 111 -11.44 -2.72 2.03
CA VAL A 111 -10.42 -2.59 0.97
C VAL A 111 -9.58 -1.35 1.25
N VAL A 112 -8.26 -1.48 1.13
CA VAL A 112 -7.30 -0.39 1.31
C VAL A 112 -7.67 0.79 0.41
N LYS A 113 -7.78 1.99 1.00
CA LYS A 113 -8.16 3.21 0.28
C LYS A 113 -7.00 3.78 -0.53
N LEU A 114 -7.29 4.25 -1.74
CA LEU A 114 -6.37 4.98 -2.60
C LEU A 114 -6.54 6.48 -2.38
N TYR A 115 -5.50 7.16 -1.89
CA TYR A 115 -5.50 8.61 -1.72
C TYR A 115 -5.04 9.35 -2.97
N LYS A 116 -4.07 8.80 -3.69
CA LYS A 116 -3.60 9.36 -4.97
C LYS A 116 -3.24 8.26 -5.93
N GLY A 117 -3.83 8.33 -7.12
CA GLY A 117 -3.58 7.37 -8.19
C GLY A 117 -2.16 7.41 -8.74
N CYS A 118 -1.85 6.40 -9.55
CA CYS A 118 -0.55 6.21 -10.18
C CYS A 118 -0.19 7.42 -11.08
N HIS A 119 0.94 8.06 -10.77
CA HIS A 119 1.50 9.16 -11.55
C HIS A 119 3.01 8.97 -11.72
N ARG A 120 3.55 9.63 -12.75
CA ARG A 120 4.98 9.64 -13.05
C ARG A 120 5.70 10.66 -12.19
N GLY A 121 6.97 10.39 -11.91
CA GLY A 121 7.88 11.34 -11.31
C GLY A 121 9.33 10.95 -11.56
N ALA A 122 10.25 11.87 -11.28
CA ALA A 122 11.67 11.57 -11.33
C ALA A 122 12.04 10.62 -10.18
N GLY A 123 12.82 9.58 -10.49
CA GLY A 123 13.53 8.82 -9.47
C GLY A 123 14.73 9.61 -8.97
N THR A 124 15.27 9.23 -7.81
CA THR A 124 16.29 10.04 -7.12
C THR A 124 17.70 9.45 -7.19
N GLY A 125 17.88 8.27 -7.79
CA GLY A 125 19.18 7.62 -7.95
C GLY A 125 19.64 6.80 -6.76
N THR A 126 18.74 6.27 -5.95
CA THR A 126 19.12 5.47 -4.76
C THR A 126 19.32 3.99 -5.06
N SER A 127 18.72 3.50 -6.14
CA SER A 127 18.76 2.10 -6.55
C SER A 127 18.17 1.90 -7.94
N ASP A 128 18.22 0.66 -8.44
CA ASP A 128 17.65 0.29 -9.74
C ASP A 128 16.13 0.48 -9.80
N ILE A 129 15.44 0.50 -8.64
CA ILE A 129 14.00 0.76 -8.53
C ILE A 129 13.67 2.25 -8.33
N ASP A 130 14.69 3.09 -8.23
CA ASP A 130 14.64 4.54 -8.10
C ASP A 130 15.78 5.19 -8.90
N PRO A 131 15.89 4.94 -10.22
CA PRO A 131 17.00 5.45 -11.02
C PRO A 131 16.89 6.96 -11.23
N LEU A 132 18.02 7.62 -11.50
CA LEU A 132 17.98 8.98 -12.04
C LEU A 132 17.47 8.91 -13.48
N PRO A 133 16.55 9.80 -13.91
CA PRO A 133 16.04 9.79 -15.27
C PRO A 133 16.97 10.53 -16.25
N TYR A 134 18.29 10.41 -16.05
CA TYR A 134 19.30 11.09 -16.86
C TYR A 134 20.48 10.16 -17.12
N ASN A 135 21.05 10.21 -18.33
CA ASN A 135 22.31 9.53 -18.63
C ASN A 135 23.54 10.33 -18.17
N SER A 136 24.73 9.77 -18.41
CA SER A 136 26.01 10.42 -18.11
C SER A 136 26.25 11.75 -18.83
N LEU A 137 25.55 12.00 -19.94
CA LEU A 137 25.60 13.26 -20.69
C LEU A 137 24.55 14.27 -20.22
N GLY A 138 23.79 13.96 -19.17
CA GLY A 138 22.71 14.81 -18.64
C GLY A 138 21.44 14.82 -19.48
N MET A 139 21.31 13.94 -20.49
CA MET A 139 20.10 13.84 -21.31
C MET A 139 19.01 13.07 -20.59
N TYR A 140 17.78 13.58 -20.64
CA TYR A 140 16.60 12.99 -20.01
C TYR A 140 16.22 11.64 -20.65
N ILE A 141 15.94 10.63 -19.81
CA ILE A 141 15.49 9.30 -20.23
C ILE A 141 14.10 9.01 -19.63
N PRO A 142 13.01 9.16 -20.41
CA PRO A 142 11.64 8.94 -19.92
C PRO A 142 11.37 7.54 -19.36
N HIS A 143 12.06 6.50 -19.85
CA HIS A 143 11.88 5.13 -19.36
C HIS A 143 12.50 4.88 -17.98
N GLN A 144 13.39 5.76 -17.53
CA GLN A 144 13.98 5.76 -16.19
C GLN A 144 13.19 6.63 -15.19
N GLU A 145 12.06 7.21 -15.60
CA GLU A 145 11.12 7.73 -14.62
C GLU A 145 10.62 6.62 -13.70
N VAL A 146 10.13 7.02 -12.53
CA VAL A 146 9.40 6.14 -11.63
C VAL A 146 7.92 6.47 -11.66
N VAL A 147 7.11 5.54 -11.21
CA VAL A 147 5.69 5.76 -10.94
C VAL A 147 5.40 5.56 -9.46
N ARG A 148 4.50 6.38 -8.92
CA ARG A 148 4.12 6.35 -7.49
C ARG A 148 2.61 6.35 -7.35
N MET A 149 2.11 5.68 -6.31
CA MET A 149 0.74 5.80 -5.82
C MET A 149 0.70 5.84 -4.30
N TYR A 150 -0.34 6.45 -3.75
CA TYR A 150 -0.45 6.81 -2.34
C TYR A 150 -1.71 6.17 -1.80
N MET A 151 -1.58 5.41 -0.72
CA MET A 151 -2.63 4.56 -0.20
C MET A 151 -2.66 4.54 1.33
N GLU A 152 -3.74 4.01 1.87
CA GLU A 152 -3.96 3.81 3.29
C GLU A 152 -2.90 2.88 3.90
N TYR A 153 -2.46 3.24 5.10
CA TYR A 153 -1.56 2.42 5.90
C TYR A 153 -2.36 1.46 6.78
N ALA A 154 -2.09 0.16 6.67
CA ALA A 154 -2.67 -0.88 7.51
C ALA A 154 -1.68 -1.24 8.64
N PRO A 155 -1.89 -0.75 9.89
CA PRO A 155 -0.92 -0.96 10.98
C PRO A 155 -0.77 -2.43 11.38
N GLY A 156 -1.80 -3.26 11.18
CA GLY A 156 -1.76 -4.70 11.44
C GLY A 156 -0.87 -5.51 10.48
N GLY A 157 -0.40 -4.90 9.40
CA GLY A 157 0.31 -5.59 8.32
C GLY A 157 -0.61 -6.46 7.47
N ASP A 158 -0.03 -7.45 6.79
CA ASP A 158 -0.78 -8.42 6.00
C ASP A 158 -1.21 -9.65 6.82
N LEU A 159 -2.11 -10.45 6.24
CA LEU A 159 -2.65 -11.66 6.89
C LEU A 159 -1.58 -12.73 7.13
N ASP A 160 -0.57 -12.84 6.27
CA ASP A 160 0.53 -13.81 6.44
C ASP A 160 1.38 -13.45 7.67
N ALA A 161 1.74 -12.17 7.82
CA ALA A 161 2.40 -11.65 9.00
C ALA A 161 1.52 -11.84 10.26
N PHE A 162 0.21 -11.66 10.15
CA PHE A 162 -0.72 -11.96 11.24
C PHE A 162 -0.67 -13.42 11.68
N PHE A 163 -0.82 -14.38 10.75
CA PHE A 163 -0.76 -15.80 11.07
C PHE A 163 0.61 -16.23 11.60
N LYS A 164 1.70 -15.73 11.03
CA LYS A 164 3.06 -15.99 11.52
C LYS A 164 3.25 -15.55 12.97
N ARG A 165 2.75 -14.36 13.33
CA ARG A 165 2.80 -13.86 14.71
C ARG A 165 1.99 -14.73 15.66
N LEU A 166 0.79 -15.13 15.24
CA LEU A 166 -0.06 -15.99 16.05
C LEU A 166 0.61 -17.34 16.32
N ILE A 167 1.16 -18.00 15.29
CA ILE A 167 1.87 -19.28 15.42
C ILE A 167 3.10 -19.14 16.32
N ALA A 168 3.81 -18.00 16.23
CA ALA A 168 5.01 -17.74 17.01
C ALA A 168 4.74 -17.38 18.48
N THR A 169 3.51 -16.99 18.84
CA THR A 169 3.18 -16.54 20.20
C THR A 169 2.88 -17.74 21.10
N PRO A 170 3.69 -17.99 22.16
CA PRO A 170 3.45 -19.11 23.07
C PRO A 170 2.07 -18.99 23.73
N GLY A 171 1.27 -20.06 23.68
CA GLY A 171 -0.07 -20.10 24.25
C GLY A 171 -1.21 -19.55 23.37
N ALA A 172 -0.92 -18.82 22.28
CA ALA A 172 -1.93 -18.24 21.38
C ALA A 172 -2.41 -19.23 20.30
N ARG A 173 -2.59 -20.51 20.64
CA ARG A 173 -2.87 -21.57 19.66
C ARG A 173 -4.31 -21.59 19.14
N VAL A 174 -5.22 -20.86 19.78
CA VAL A 174 -6.63 -20.88 19.43
C VAL A 174 -7.07 -19.47 19.09
N ILE A 175 -7.29 -19.23 17.79
CA ILE A 175 -8.07 -18.07 17.35
C ILE A 175 -9.53 -18.37 17.72
N PRO A 176 -10.22 -17.52 18.49
CA PRO A 176 -11.64 -17.66 18.70
C PRO A 176 -12.37 -17.79 17.36
N GLU A 177 -13.29 -18.75 17.25
CA GLU A 177 -14.01 -19.01 16.00
C GLU A 177 -14.69 -17.76 15.45
N GLU A 178 -15.22 -16.91 16.34
CA GLU A 178 -15.79 -15.61 15.99
C GLU A 178 -14.83 -14.69 15.22
N HIS A 179 -13.54 -14.70 15.52
CA HIS A 179 -12.55 -13.89 14.82
C HIS A 179 -12.24 -14.44 13.44
N LEU A 180 -12.22 -15.78 13.29
CA LEU A 180 -12.12 -16.42 11.98
C LEU A 180 -13.31 -16.06 11.09
N TRP A 181 -14.52 -16.13 11.63
CA TRP A 181 -15.72 -15.75 10.89
C TRP A 181 -15.74 -14.26 10.52
N ARG A 182 -15.27 -13.36 11.41
CA ARG A 182 -15.14 -11.93 11.10
C ARG A 182 -14.12 -11.69 9.98
N LEU A 183 -12.96 -12.36 10.01
CA LEU A 183 -11.96 -12.28 8.94
C LEU A 183 -12.53 -12.77 7.61
N LEU A 184 -13.20 -13.94 7.61
CA LEU A 184 -13.82 -14.49 6.41
C LEU A 184 -14.92 -13.57 5.87
N HIS A 185 -15.75 -13.01 6.74
CA HIS A 185 -16.80 -12.07 6.37
C HIS A 185 -16.24 -10.79 5.74
N CYS A 186 -15.15 -10.23 6.29
CA CYS A 186 -14.45 -9.08 5.70
C CYS A 186 -13.87 -9.42 4.32
N LEU A 187 -13.23 -10.58 4.17
CA LEU A 187 -12.70 -11.04 2.89
C LEU A 187 -13.80 -11.30 1.86
N ALA A 188 -14.92 -11.88 2.27
CA ALA A 188 -16.08 -12.10 1.40
C ALA A 188 -16.67 -10.77 0.91
N LYS A 189 -16.79 -9.77 1.80
CA LYS A 189 -17.19 -8.41 1.41
C LYS A 189 -16.22 -7.79 0.42
N ALA A 190 -14.91 -7.91 0.64
CA ALA A 190 -13.88 -7.43 -0.29
C ALA A 190 -14.02 -8.09 -1.67
N SER A 191 -14.17 -9.41 -1.71
CA SER A 191 -14.39 -10.17 -2.94
C SER A 191 -15.67 -9.76 -3.67
N MET A 192 -16.76 -9.51 -2.94
CA MET A 192 -18.01 -9.02 -3.55
C MET A 192 -17.86 -7.62 -4.15
N ALA A 193 -17.17 -6.70 -3.45
CA ALA A 193 -16.88 -5.38 -4.00
C ALA A 193 -16.07 -5.49 -5.29
N LEU A 194 -15.01 -6.31 -5.29
CA LEU A 194 -14.18 -6.57 -6.47
C LEU A 194 -14.97 -7.24 -7.60
N GLY A 195 -15.84 -8.21 -7.30
CA GLY A 195 -16.67 -8.93 -8.27
C GLY A 195 -17.66 -8.03 -9.00
N ARG A 196 -18.26 -7.06 -8.30
CA ARG A 196 -19.15 -6.05 -8.92
C ARG A 196 -18.42 -5.21 -9.98
N PHE A 197 -17.12 -4.96 -9.80
CA PHE A 197 -16.30 -4.23 -10.78
C PHE A 197 -15.86 -5.07 -11.98
N SER A 198 -15.74 -6.39 -11.82
CA SER A 198 -15.51 -7.28 -12.97
C SER A 198 -16.64 -7.15 -14.00
N LEU A 199 -17.89 -7.10 -13.54
CA LEU A 199 -19.06 -6.93 -14.39
C LEU A 199 -19.11 -5.54 -15.07
N LEU A 200 -18.75 -4.48 -14.34
CA LEU A 200 -18.67 -3.11 -14.88
C LEU A 200 -17.55 -2.96 -15.91
N LEU A 201 -16.37 -3.56 -15.68
CA LEU A 201 -15.27 -3.52 -16.64
C LEU A 201 -15.61 -4.29 -17.92
N GLN A 202 -16.39 -5.37 -17.85
CA GLN A 202 -16.89 -6.07 -19.04
C GLN A 202 -17.92 -5.24 -19.82
N THR A 203 -18.78 -4.47 -19.15
CA THR A 203 -19.74 -3.57 -19.82
C THR A 203 -19.07 -2.36 -20.47
N PHE A 204 -18.00 -1.82 -19.86
CA PHE A 204 -17.21 -0.74 -20.47
C PHE A 204 -16.26 -1.20 -21.59
N GLN A 205 -15.98 -2.50 -21.71
CA GLN A 205 -15.09 -3.07 -22.74
C GLN A 205 -15.81 -3.57 -24.01
N GLY A 206 -17.06 -3.17 -24.24
CA GLY A 206 -17.84 -3.46 -25.46
C GLY A 206 -17.23 -3.00 -26.79
N HIS A 207 -16.08 -2.32 -26.78
CA HIS A 207 -15.25 -2.10 -27.96
C HIS A 207 -13.78 -2.47 -27.70
N GLY A 208 -13.45 -3.72 -27.97
CA GLY A 208 -12.10 -4.10 -28.40
C GLY A 208 -11.19 -4.75 -27.34
N LYS A 209 -11.15 -6.08 -27.42
CA LYS A 209 -10.10 -7.01 -26.96
C LYS A 209 -10.13 -7.43 -25.48
N SER A 210 -10.58 -8.68 -25.33
CA SER A 210 -10.61 -9.52 -24.14
C SER A 210 -9.29 -9.55 -23.37
N TRP A 211 -9.35 -9.22 -22.08
CA TRP A 211 -8.31 -9.52 -21.11
C TRP A 211 -8.68 -10.79 -20.36
N LYS A 212 -7.97 -11.89 -20.61
CA LYS A 212 -7.98 -13.06 -19.71
C LYS A 212 -7.25 -12.65 -18.43
N CYS A 213 -8.01 -12.34 -17.37
CA CYS A 213 -7.48 -12.19 -16.02
C CYS A 213 -7.09 -13.57 -15.47
N ASN A 214 -5.81 -13.95 -15.61
CA ASN A 214 -5.23 -15.01 -14.80
C ASN A 214 -4.83 -14.41 -13.45
N PHE A 215 -5.65 -14.64 -12.43
CA PHE A 215 -5.31 -14.36 -11.04
C PHE A 215 -4.54 -15.56 -10.46
N PHE A 216 -3.37 -15.28 -9.88
CA PHE A 216 -2.52 -16.16 -9.06
C PHE A 216 -1.97 -17.45 -9.71
N ALA A 217 -0.65 -17.43 -9.95
CA ALA A 217 0.26 -18.55 -9.75
C ALA A 217 1.50 -18.01 -9.03
#